data_AF-A0AAV6W4K8-F1
#
_entry.id   AF-A0AAV6W4K8-F1
#
_cell.length_a   1.000
_cell.length_b   1.000
_cell.length_c   1.000
_cell.angle_alpha   90.00
_cell.angle_beta   90.00
_cell.angle_gamma   90.00
#
_symmetry.space_group_name_H-M   'P 1'
#
loop_
_entity.id
_entity.type
_entity.pdbx_description
1 polymer ?
#
loop_
_entity_poly.entity_id
_entity_poly.type
_entity_poly.pdbx_seq_one_letter_code
_entity_poly.pdbx_strand_id
1 'polypeptide(L)'
;MTDPNPLLSHSGAAQPESPPPLAKLKHQHPSLDDTIEHCIGEFGWTQLLQATLIFCMDAWSWDFPATTSIISEWSLQCAGSIITGLPASSFFLGCLVGGLSLATLADLALGRKKMLVLSSLLMSLTGVLTALSTNIWMYSGLRFISGFGRATIGTCALVLSTELVGKKWRGNIGIIGFICFTLGFLSLPAVAFLLKGSSWRLIYLWTCVPSVFYSLSVYFLVRESPRWLFIKGRQEEFAETLRSIAAPANRSSLTQSFFGQCTEWEEKSQETDIYSAVKIFLNKEWAFQRLMAVMVVGFGIGLVYYGMPLGLGNLSFDLYLSVTLNAAGLGFIKWSLQCGMCVGEMEGDANRLELLSFFSACTAFDVVLIYTLELFPTCVRNSAVSMVRQALVLGGVFSPVLVAAGRKNGCCLMACLG
;
A
#
# COMPACT_ATOMS: atom_id res chain seq x y z
N MET A 1 16.45 34.16 -46.80
CA MET A 1 16.59 33.70 -48.19
C MET A 1 15.84 32.38 -48.29
N THR A 2 14.74 32.17 -48.98
CA THR A 2 13.91 32.95 -49.91
C THR A 2 12.71 32.04 -50.20
N ASP A 3 11.48 32.50 -49.94
CA ASP A 3 10.29 32.16 -50.75
C ASP A 3 10.54 32.65 -52.21
N PRO A 4 9.85 32.23 -53.31
CA PRO A 4 8.42 31.87 -53.37
C PRO A 4 7.98 30.87 -54.49
N ASN A 5 6.66 30.62 -54.52
CA ASN A 5 5.81 30.03 -55.58
C ASN A 5 6.12 30.41 -57.06
N PRO A 6 5.59 29.64 -58.03
CA PRO A 6 4.96 30.16 -59.26
C PRO A 6 3.50 29.67 -59.40
N LEU A 7 2.47 30.52 -59.41
CA LEU A 7 1.88 31.29 -60.51
C LEU A 7 1.35 30.45 -61.71
N LEU A 8 0.01 30.45 -61.81
CA LEU A 8 -0.82 30.03 -62.95
C LEU A 8 -0.63 30.96 -64.18
N SER A 9 -0.76 30.41 -65.39
CA SER A 9 -1.07 31.18 -66.60
C SER A 9 -2.16 30.49 -67.44
N HIS A 10 -3.10 31.32 -67.92
CA HIS A 10 -4.20 30.95 -68.82
C HIS A 10 -3.81 31.08 -70.30
N SER A 11 -4.36 30.23 -71.17
CA SER A 11 -4.69 30.61 -72.55
C SER A 11 -5.91 29.82 -73.02
N GLY A 12 -6.99 30.51 -73.39
CA GLY A 12 -8.17 29.90 -74.00
C GLY A 12 -8.05 29.79 -75.52
N ALA A 13 -8.83 28.88 -76.11
CA ALA A 13 -9.70 29.15 -77.27
C ALA A 13 -10.41 27.87 -77.78
N ALA A 14 -11.69 28.05 -78.12
CA ALA A 14 -12.53 27.33 -79.09
C ALA A 14 -13.09 25.92 -78.76
N GLN A 15 -14.42 25.88 -78.55
CA GLN A 15 -15.28 24.75 -78.97
C GLN A 15 -15.64 24.88 -80.47
N PRO A 16 -16.18 23.83 -81.13
CA PRO A 16 -17.66 23.70 -81.15
C PRO A 16 -18.24 22.27 -81.21
N GLU A 17 -19.53 22.22 -80.88
CA GLU A 17 -20.59 21.29 -81.34
C GLU A 17 -20.89 19.97 -80.59
N SER A 18 -22.20 19.79 -80.40
CA SER A 18 -22.88 18.66 -79.75
C SER A 18 -24.00 18.14 -80.66
N PRO A 19 -24.38 16.86 -80.55
CA PRO A 19 -25.80 16.48 -80.69
C PRO A 19 -26.32 15.60 -79.50
N PRO A 20 -27.65 15.41 -79.38
CA PRO A 20 -28.37 15.18 -78.10
C PRO A 20 -28.55 13.69 -77.70
N PRO A 21 -29.16 13.36 -76.54
CA PRO A 21 -28.90 12.13 -75.79
C PRO A 21 -29.85 10.97 -76.13
N LEU A 22 -29.37 9.74 -75.97
CA LEU A 22 -30.19 8.52 -75.98
C LEU A 22 -29.98 7.75 -74.68
N ALA A 23 -31.07 7.68 -73.91
CA ALA A 23 -31.17 7.09 -72.59
C ALA A 23 -30.76 5.61 -72.57
N LYS A 24 -29.79 5.26 -71.71
CA LYS A 24 -29.56 3.87 -71.28
C LYS A 24 -30.14 3.70 -69.87
N LEU A 25 -31.30 3.06 -69.79
CA LEU A 25 -31.81 2.45 -68.56
C LEU A 25 -30.83 1.36 -68.11
N LYS A 26 -29.97 1.69 -67.16
CA LYS A 26 -29.16 0.69 -66.45
C LYS A 26 -29.94 0.26 -65.22
N HIS A 27 -30.56 -0.91 -65.27
CA HIS A 27 -31.00 -1.60 -64.05
C HIS A 27 -29.76 -1.92 -63.23
N GLN A 28 -29.50 -1.11 -62.22
CA GLN A 28 -28.44 -1.30 -61.25
C GLN A 28 -29.05 -2.13 -60.11
N HIS A 29 -28.71 -3.42 -60.05
CA HIS A 29 -29.02 -4.21 -58.87
C HIS A 29 -28.39 -3.53 -57.65
N PRO A 30 -29.14 -3.28 -56.56
CA PRO A 30 -28.57 -2.69 -55.36
C PRO A 30 -27.47 -3.61 -54.84
N SER A 31 -26.34 -3.02 -54.41
CA SER A 31 -25.29 -3.78 -53.77
C SER A 31 -25.79 -4.36 -52.43
N LEU A 32 -25.13 -5.40 -51.94
CA LEU A 32 -25.48 -5.99 -50.64
C LEU A 32 -25.43 -4.92 -49.53
N ASP A 33 -24.46 -4.00 -49.61
CA ASP A 33 -24.34 -2.86 -48.69
C ASP A 33 -25.52 -1.90 -48.80
N ASP A 34 -25.98 -1.55 -50.00
CA ASP A 34 -27.16 -0.68 -50.17
C ASP A 34 -28.43 -1.32 -49.58
N THR A 35 -28.52 -2.66 -49.66
CA THR A 35 -29.65 -3.42 -49.10
C THR A 35 -29.56 -3.48 -47.57
N ILE A 36 -28.35 -3.64 -47.04
CA ILE A 36 -28.07 -3.61 -45.60
C ILE A 36 -28.41 -2.23 -45.02
N GLU A 37 -27.97 -1.13 -45.65
CA GLU A 37 -28.29 0.23 -45.20
C GLU A 37 -29.80 0.50 -45.23
N HIS A 38 -30.50 0.03 -46.26
CA HIS A 38 -31.96 0.18 -46.35
C HIS A 38 -32.70 -0.63 -45.27
N CYS A 39 -32.16 -1.78 -44.85
CA CYS A 39 -32.72 -2.58 -43.76
C CYS A 39 -32.39 -2.02 -42.36
N ILE A 40 -31.26 -1.35 -42.18
CA ILE A 40 -30.84 -0.76 -40.90
C ILE A 40 -31.71 0.44 -40.52
N GLY A 41 -32.25 1.18 -41.49
CA GLY A 41 -33.16 2.29 -41.26
C GLY A 41 -32.50 3.51 -40.60
N GLU A 42 -33.31 4.47 -40.13
CA GLU A 42 -32.79 5.64 -39.42
C GLU A 42 -32.32 5.28 -37.99
N PHE A 43 -31.26 5.98 -37.57
CA PHE A 43 -30.57 5.76 -36.30
C PHE A 43 -31.52 5.88 -35.09
N GLY A 44 -31.93 4.74 -34.55
CA GLY A 44 -32.88 4.64 -33.45
C GLY A 44 -32.25 4.63 -32.06
N TRP A 45 -33.05 4.92 -31.02
CA TRP A 45 -32.60 4.87 -29.62
C TRP A 45 -32.04 3.51 -29.19
N THR A 46 -32.51 2.41 -29.78
CA THR A 46 -31.99 1.06 -29.54
C THR A 46 -30.60 0.85 -30.15
N GLN A 47 -30.35 1.41 -31.34
CA GLN A 47 -29.03 1.41 -31.98
C GLN A 47 -28.07 2.34 -31.25
N LEU A 48 -28.52 3.50 -30.76
CA LEU A 48 -27.74 4.37 -29.88
C LEU A 48 -27.37 3.64 -28.57
N LEU A 49 -28.32 2.95 -27.93
CA LEU A 49 -28.07 2.15 -26.71
C LEU A 49 -27.11 0.98 -26.98
N GLN A 50 -27.28 0.25 -28.07
CA GLN A 50 -26.34 -0.80 -28.47
C GLN A 50 -24.96 -0.23 -28.80
N ALA A 51 -24.88 0.88 -29.53
CA ALA A 51 -23.62 1.56 -29.85
C ALA A 51 -22.94 2.12 -28.60
N THR A 52 -23.68 2.65 -27.61
CA THR A 52 -23.09 3.08 -26.32
C THR A 52 -22.64 1.90 -25.46
N LEU A 53 -23.37 0.79 -25.47
CA LEU A 53 -22.96 -0.45 -24.81
C LEU A 53 -21.71 -1.06 -25.47
N ILE A 54 -21.62 -0.99 -26.80
CA ILE A 54 -20.46 -1.43 -27.59
C ILE A 54 -19.29 -0.45 -27.44
N PHE A 55 -19.49 0.87 -27.36
CA PHE A 55 -18.41 1.83 -27.10
C PHE A 55 -17.84 1.70 -25.68
N CYS A 56 -18.64 1.25 -24.71
CA CYS A 56 -18.14 0.88 -23.38
C CYS A 56 -17.30 -0.42 -23.44
N MET A 57 -17.50 -1.21 -24.49
CA MET A 57 -16.79 -2.44 -24.83
C MET A 57 -15.96 -2.20 -26.09
N ASP A 58 -15.11 -1.18 -26.10
CA ASP A 58 -14.04 -1.09 -27.11
C ASP A 58 -13.45 -2.49 -27.30
N ALA A 59 -13.21 -2.92 -28.53
CA ALA A 59 -12.77 -4.28 -28.82
C ALA A 59 -11.32 -4.47 -28.33
N TRP A 60 -11.15 -4.63 -27.03
CA TRP A 60 -9.89 -4.88 -26.36
C TRP A 60 -9.84 -6.35 -25.94
N SER A 61 -8.71 -7.00 -26.21
CA SER A 61 -8.43 -8.37 -25.80
C SER A 61 -7.31 -8.39 -24.78
N TRP A 62 -7.36 -9.30 -23.82
CA TRP A 62 -6.26 -9.50 -22.88
C TRP A 62 -5.02 -10.05 -23.59
N ASP A 63 -3.86 -9.46 -23.36
CA ASP A 63 -2.57 -9.99 -23.83
C ASP A 63 -2.20 -11.33 -23.14
N PHE A 64 -2.78 -11.60 -21.96
CA PHE A 64 -2.55 -12.77 -21.13
C PHE A 64 -3.86 -13.49 -20.78
N PRO A 65 -3.82 -14.77 -20.34
CA PRO A 65 -5.03 -15.47 -19.90
C PRO A 65 -5.80 -14.69 -18.83
N ALA A 66 -7.14 -14.74 -18.86
CA ALA A 66 -7.98 -13.98 -17.94
C ALA A 66 -7.70 -14.27 -16.45
N THR A 67 -7.13 -15.43 -16.12
CA THR A 67 -6.75 -15.82 -14.75
C THR A 67 -5.51 -15.11 -14.20
N THR A 68 -4.80 -14.32 -15.02
CA THR A 68 -3.51 -13.72 -14.66
C THR A 68 -3.67 -12.60 -13.65
N SER A 69 -4.74 -11.79 -13.75
CA SER A 69 -5.01 -10.68 -12.85
C SER A 69 -6.41 -10.73 -12.25
N ILE A 70 -6.60 -10.08 -11.10
CA ILE A 70 -7.89 -9.97 -10.43
C ILE A 70 -8.90 -9.20 -11.32
N ILE A 71 -8.43 -8.18 -12.03
CA ILE A 71 -9.26 -7.35 -12.91
C ILE A 71 -9.75 -8.19 -14.10
N SER A 72 -8.86 -9.02 -14.66
CA SER A 72 -9.18 -9.86 -15.81
C SER A 72 -10.06 -11.06 -15.46
N GLU A 73 -9.87 -11.67 -14.29
CA GLU A 73 -10.63 -12.87 -13.89
C GLU A 73 -12.09 -12.54 -13.58
N TRP A 74 -12.35 -11.38 -12.97
CA TRP A 74 -13.70 -10.94 -12.60
C TRP A 74 -14.26 -9.83 -13.50
N SER A 75 -13.64 -9.60 -14.67
CA SER A 75 -14.08 -8.60 -15.66
C SER A 75 -14.39 -7.22 -15.06
N LEU A 76 -13.51 -6.74 -14.16
CA LEU A 76 -13.77 -5.53 -13.36
C LEU A 76 -13.43 -4.22 -14.09
N GLN A 77 -13.15 -4.25 -15.40
CA GLN A 77 -12.76 -3.08 -16.18
C GLN A 77 -13.83 -1.98 -16.17
N CYS A 78 -15.10 -2.36 -16.31
CA CYS A 78 -16.23 -1.43 -16.33
C CYS A 78 -16.83 -1.18 -14.93
N ALA A 79 -16.29 -1.82 -13.88
CA ALA A 79 -16.83 -1.69 -12.53
C ALA A 79 -16.67 -0.25 -11.98
N GLY A 80 -17.51 0.11 -11.01
CA GLY A 80 -17.41 1.39 -10.31
C GLY A 80 -16.07 1.52 -9.56
N SER A 81 -15.53 2.73 -9.47
CA SER A 81 -14.26 3.03 -8.78
C SER A 81 -14.26 2.59 -7.30
N ILE A 82 -15.44 2.56 -6.68
CA ILE A 82 -15.63 2.07 -5.31
C ILE A 82 -15.37 0.56 -5.25
N ILE A 83 -15.82 -0.22 -6.24
CA ILE A 83 -15.68 -1.69 -6.27
C ILE A 83 -14.20 -2.06 -6.49
N THR A 84 -13.52 -1.39 -7.40
CA THR A 84 -12.11 -1.66 -7.70
C THR A 84 -11.17 -1.24 -6.55
N GLY A 85 -11.50 -0.16 -5.82
CA GLY A 85 -10.76 0.28 -4.64
C GLY A 85 -11.06 -0.48 -3.35
N LEU A 86 -12.22 -1.14 -3.26
CA LEU A 86 -12.73 -1.77 -2.03
C LEU A 86 -11.72 -2.71 -1.34
N PRO A 87 -11.01 -3.61 -2.05
CA PRO A 87 -10.10 -4.54 -1.37
C PRO A 87 -8.93 -3.84 -0.69
N ALA A 88 -8.36 -2.80 -1.32
CA ALA A 88 -7.26 -2.04 -0.73
C ALA A 88 -7.75 -1.19 0.47
N SER A 89 -8.91 -0.54 0.34
CA SER A 89 -9.52 0.23 1.44
C SER A 89 -9.85 -0.67 2.64
N SER A 90 -10.39 -1.86 2.38
CA SER A 90 -10.71 -2.85 3.41
C SER A 90 -9.47 -3.31 4.17
N PHE A 91 -8.32 -3.48 3.49
CA PHE A 91 -7.05 -3.83 4.12
C PHE A 91 -6.58 -2.74 5.09
N PHE A 92 -6.59 -1.46 4.68
CA PHE A 92 -6.20 -0.37 5.57
C PHE A 92 -7.18 -0.19 6.73
N LEU A 93 -8.48 -0.39 6.50
CA LEU A 93 -9.48 -0.39 7.56
C LEU A 93 -9.21 -1.51 8.58
N GLY A 94 -8.83 -2.69 8.09
CA GLY A 94 -8.34 -3.79 8.93
C GLY A 94 -7.13 -3.37 9.76
N CYS A 95 -6.15 -2.69 9.16
CA CYS A 95 -4.97 -2.17 9.87
C CYS A 95 -5.33 -1.19 10.99
N LEU A 96 -6.33 -0.31 10.80
CA LEU A 96 -6.80 0.61 11.83
C LEU A 96 -7.38 -0.14 13.03
N VAL A 97 -8.34 -1.03 12.77
CA VAL A 97 -9.04 -1.79 13.80
C VAL A 97 -8.07 -2.73 14.52
N GLY A 98 -7.21 -3.42 13.77
CA GLY A 98 -6.17 -4.30 14.30
C GLY A 98 -5.14 -3.54 15.13
N GLY A 99 -4.76 -2.33 14.71
CA GLY A 99 -3.77 -1.53 15.43
C GLY A 99 -4.24 -1.10 16.82
N LEU A 100 -5.53 -0.87 17.02
CA LEU A 100 -6.10 -0.55 18.33
C LEU A 100 -6.35 -1.81 19.18
N SER A 101 -6.93 -2.84 18.57
CA SER A 101 -7.35 -4.06 19.29
C SER A 101 -6.19 -5.03 19.57
N LEU A 102 -5.34 -5.32 18.60
CA LEU A 102 -4.21 -6.22 18.79
C LEU A 102 -3.09 -5.56 19.61
N ALA A 103 -2.91 -4.24 19.56
CA ALA A 103 -1.93 -3.57 20.41
C ALA A 103 -2.30 -3.71 21.90
N THR A 104 -3.57 -3.43 22.24
CA THR A 104 -4.06 -3.59 23.61
C THR A 104 -4.00 -5.06 24.05
N LEU A 105 -4.35 -5.99 23.18
CA LEU A 105 -4.26 -7.43 23.47
C LEU A 105 -2.80 -7.91 23.68
N ALA A 106 -1.83 -7.33 22.96
CA ALA A 106 -0.41 -7.66 23.08
C ALA A 106 0.13 -7.28 24.46
N ASP A 107 -0.23 -6.08 24.93
CA ASP A 107 0.23 -5.57 26.21
C ASP A 107 -0.47 -6.26 27.40
N LEU A 108 -1.78 -6.51 27.28
CA LEU A 108 -2.60 -7.06 28.36
C LEU A 108 -2.41 -8.56 28.58
N ALA A 109 -2.40 -9.38 27.52
CA ALA A 109 -2.58 -10.83 27.68
C ALA A 109 -1.50 -11.67 27.01
N LEU A 110 -1.15 -11.36 25.76
CA LEU A 110 -0.38 -12.30 24.93
C LEU A 110 1.14 -12.10 25.01
N GLY A 111 1.62 -10.91 25.35
CA GLY A 111 3.04 -10.60 25.20
C GLY A 111 3.43 -10.36 23.75
N ARG A 112 4.71 -10.05 23.50
CA ARG A 112 5.18 -9.57 22.20
C ARG A 112 5.48 -10.74 21.26
N LYS A 113 6.07 -11.82 21.77
CA LYS A 113 6.38 -13.04 20.99
C LYS A 113 5.10 -13.71 20.49
N LYS A 114 4.15 -14.01 21.40
CA LYS A 114 2.93 -14.74 21.02
C LYS A 114 2.04 -13.91 20.09
N MET A 115 1.96 -12.59 20.30
CA MET A 115 1.25 -11.71 19.38
C MET A 115 1.86 -11.73 17.98
N LEU A 116 3.19 -11.66 17.88
CA LEU A 116 3.88 -11.69 16.59
C LEU A 116 3.63 -13.00 15.81
N VAL A 117 3.67 -14.14 16.51
CA VAL A 117 3.34 -15.46 15.96
C VAL A 117 1.87 -15.51 15.51
N LEU A 118 0.93 -15.09 16.37
CA LEU A 118 -0.51 -15.08 16.07
C LEU A 118 -0.84 -14.21 14.85
N SER A 119 -0.35 -12.97 14.82
CA SER A 119 -0.55 -12.04 13.72
C SER A 119 0.02 -12.56 12.39
N SER A 120 1.20 -13.18 12.44
CA SER A 120 1.84 -13.76 11.25
C SER A 120 1.08 -14.98 10.73
N LEU A 121 0.63 -15.87 11.62
CA LEU A 121 -0.20 -17.02 11.24
C LEU A 121 -1.56 -16.59 10.69
N LEU A 122 -2.17 -15.56 11.29
CA LEU A 122 -3.41 -14.99 10.79
C LEU A 122 -3.25 -14.47 9.36
N MET A 123 -2.17 -13.73 9.08
CA MET A 123 -1.86 -13.25 7.73
C MET A 123 -1.60 -14.39 6.73
N SER A 124 -0.90 -15.45 7.15
CA SER A 124 -0.67 -16.59 6.26
C SER A 124 -1.95 -17.37 5.97
N LEU A 125 -2.79 -17.60 6.99
CA LEU A 125 -4.06 -18.29 6.82
C LEU A 125 -4.98 -17.50 5.89
N THR A 126 -5.10 -16.19 6.10
CA THR A 126 -5.90 -15.34 5.23
C THR A 126 -5.31 -15.26 3.82
N GLY A 127 -3.99 -15.31 3.66
CA GLY A 127 -3.34 -15.37 2.34
C GLY A 127 -3.73 -16.62 1.54
N VAL A 128 -3.73 -17.80 2.17
CA VAL A 128 -4.19 -19.04 1.54
C VAL A 128 -5.68 -18.96 1.20
N LEU A 129 -6.52 -18.49 2.13
CA LEU A 129 -7.95 -18.30 1.87
C LEU A 129 -8.21 -17.29 0.75
N THR A 130 -7.38 -16.26 0.63
CA THR A 130 -7.45 -15.25 -0.45
C THR A 130 -7.18 -15.90 -1.81
N ALA A 131 -6.22 -16.82 -1.88
CA ALA A 131 -5.96 -17.60 -3.09
C ALA A 131 -7.12 -18.54 -3.47
N LEU A 132 -8.07 -18.81 -2.57
CA LEU A 132 -9.29 -19.60 -2.84
C LEU A 132 -10.53 -18.72 -3.10
N SER A 133 -10.42 -17.39 -2.99
CA SER A 133 -11.57 -16.50 -3.14
C SER A 133 -12.12 -16.53 -4.56
N THR A 134 -13.45 -16.60 -4.71
CA THR A 134 -14.14 -16.66 -6.01
C THR A 134 -14.84 -15.37 -6.39
N ASN A 135 -15.03 -14.47 -5.42
CA ASN A 135 -15.75 -13.22 -5.59
C ASN A 135 -15.00 -12.06 -4.94
N ILE A 136 -15.18 -10.85 -5.49
CA ILE A 136 -14.55 -9.63 -4.96
C ILE A 136 -14.96 -9.31 -3.52
N TRP A 137 -16.20 -9.61 -3.12
CA TRP A 137 -16.67 -9.39 -1.75
C TRP A 137 -15.94 -10.28 -0.73
N MET A 138 -15.76 -11.56 -1.07
CA MET A 138 -14.98 -12.50 -0.27
C MET A 138 -13.51 -12.08 -0.21
N TYR A 139 -12.94 -11.66 -1.35
CA TYR A 139 -11.58 -11.15 -1.43
C TYR A 139 -11.38 -9.92 -0.54
N SER A 140 -12.29 -8.93 -0.59
CA SER A 140 -12.26 -7.75 0.27
C SER A 140 -12.38 -8.11 1.77
N GLY A 141 -13.27 -9.03 2.13
CA GLY A 141 -13.38 -9.51 3.53
C GLY A 141 -12.07 -10.14 4.03
N LEU A 142 -11.41 -10.95 3.20
CA LEU A 142 -10.13 -11.58 3.54
C LEU A 142 -8.98 -10.56 3.59
N ARG A 143 -9.04 -9.51 2.77
CA ARG A 143 -8.10 -8.38 2.82
C ARG A 143 -8.24 -7.58 4.11
N PHE A 144 -9.46 -7.38 4.61
CA PHE A 144 -9.69 -6.78 5.92
C PHE A 144 -9.02 -7.60 7.03
N ILE A 145 -9.24 -8.92 7.08
CA ILE A 145 -8.63 -9.78 8.12
C ILE A 145 -7.10 -9.82 7.99
N SER A 146 -6.57 -9.81 6.75
CA SER A 146 -5.12 -9.71 6.52
C SER A 146 -4.54 -8.40 7.03
N GLY A 147 -5.23 -7.27 6.82
CA GLY A 147 -4.84 -5.97 7.35
C GLY A 147 -4.89 -5.92 8.87
N PHE A 148 -5.92 -6.52 9.46
CA PHE A 148 -6.06 -6.68 10.90
C PHE A 148 -4.85 -7.39 11.51
N GLY A 149 -4.44 -8.54 10.96
CA GLY A 149 -3.23 -9.25 11.41
C GLY A 149 -1.93 -8.45 11.18
N ARG A 150 -1.83 -7.70 10.08
CA ARG A 150 -0.64 -6.92 9.74
C ARG A 150 -0.32 -5.80 10.74
N ALA A 151 -1.35 -5.21 11.37
CA ALA A 151 -1.22 -3.96 12.11
C ALA A 151 -0.10 -3.94 13.18
N THR A 152 0.08 -5.06 13.90
CA THR A 152 1.00 -5.15 15.04
C THR A 152 2.34 -5.80 14.75
N ILE A 153 2.51 -6.44 13.58
CA ILE A 153 3.72 -7.23 13.27
C ILE A 153 4.98 -6.37 13.37
N GLY A 154 5.00 -5.21 12.71
CA GLY A 154 6.18 -4.34 12.69
C GLY A 154 6.53 -3.79 14.08
N THR A 155 5.53 -3.38 14.86
CA THR A 155 5.74 -2.83 16.20
C THR A 155 6.19 -3.91 17.18
N CYS A 156 5.55 -5.08 17.18
CA CYS A 156 5.95 -6.18 18.06
C CYS A 156 7.34 -6.71 17.71
N ALA A 157 7.68 -6.83 16.43
CA ALA A 157 9.00 -7.26 16.00
C ALA A 157 10.10 -6.28 16.46
N LEU A 158 9.89 -4.97 16.26
CA LEU A 158 10.87 -3.95 16.65
C LEU A 158 11.00 -3.84 18.18
N VAL A 159 9.90 -3.84 18.91
CA VAL A 159 9.91 -3.79 20.39
C VAL A 159 10.61 -5.03 20.94
N LEU A 160 10.21 -6.23 20.51
CA LEU A 160 10.83 -7.47 20.98
C LEU A 160 12.34 -7.49 20.70
N SER A 161 12.75 -7.10 19.49
CA SER A 161 14.17 -7.09 19.10
C SER A 161 14.99 -6.10 19.91
N THR A 162 14.43 -4.92 20.23
CA THR A 162 15.14 -3.89 21.02
C THR A 162 15.15 -4.17 22.52
N GLU A 163 14.20 -4.95 23.02
CA GLU A 163 14.12 -5.37 24.42
C GLU A 163 15.04 -6.56 24.75
N LEU A 164 15.34 -7.41 23.76
CA LEU A 164 16.28 -8.52 23.91
C LEU A 164 17.75 -8.09 23.87
N VAL A 165 18.06 -6.89 23.38
CA VAL A 165 19.44 -6.38 23.26
C VAL A 165 19.77 -5.26 24.23
N GLY A 166 21.06 -5.15 24.55
CA GLY A 166 21.60 -4.08 25.40
C GLY A 166 21.41 -2.69 24.79
N LYS A 167 21.36 -1.66 25.64
CA LYS A 167 21.07 -0.25 25.26
C LYS A 167 21.95 0.27 24.11
N LYS A 168 23.23 -0.13 24.06
CA LYS A 168 24.19 0.26 23.01
C LYS A 168 23.81 -0.23 21.60
N TRP A 169 23.18 -1.40 21.50
CA TRP A 169 22.91 -2.08 20.22
C TRP A 169 21.49 -1.84 19.68
N ARG A 170 20.62 -1.19 20.44
CA ARG A 170 19.21 -0.98 20.05
C ARG A 170 19.06 -0.23 18.73
N GLY A 171 19.89 0.80 18.49
CA GLY A 171 19.88 1.55 17.24
C GLY A 171 20.24 0.66 16.04
N ASN A 172 21.31 -0.12 16.16
CA ASN A 172 21.77 -1.04 15.12
C ASN A 172 20.73 -2.11 14.77
N ILE A 173 20.07 -2.70 15.77
CA ILE A 173 19.01 -3.69 15.54
C ILE A 173 17.81 -3.08 14.81
N GLY A 174 17.43 -1.84 15.16
CA GLY A 174 16.42 -1.10 14.42
C GLY A 174 16.78 -0.95 12.95
N ILE A 175 18.03 -0.55 12.67
CA ILE A 175 18.55 -0.39 11.29
C ILE A 175 18.50 -1.72 10.52
N ILE A 176 18.98 -2.81 11.11
CA ILE A 176 18.94 -4.14 10.50
C ILE A 176 17.49 -4.54 10.18
N GLY A 177 16.56 -4.29 11.09
CA GLY A 177 15.13 -4.54 10.88
C GLY A 177 14.57 -3.79 9.67
N PHE A 178 14.93 -2.52 9.49
CA PHE A 178 14.54 -1.74 8.32
C PHE A 178 15.15 -2.27 7.01
N ILE A 179 16.43 -2.66 7.02
CA ILE A 179 17.07 -3.26 5.84
C ILE A 179 16.35 -4.56 5.44
N CYS A 180 16.04 -5.44 6.40
CA CYS A 180 15.29 -6.66 6.14
C CYS A 180 13.88 -6.37 5.58
N PHE A 181 13.22 -5.32 6.09
CA PHE A 181 11.92 -4.87 5.57
C PHE A 181 12.02 -4.42 4.09
N THR A 182 13.02 -3.60 3.76
CA THR A 182 13.27 -3.14 2.38
C THR A 182 13.57 -4.30 1.43
N LEU A 183 14.42 -5.24 1.85
CA LEU A 183 14.72 -6.45 1.06
C LEU A 183 13.47 -7.31 0.83
N GLY A 184 12.64 -7.46 1.86
CA GLY A 184 11.35 -8.14 1.73
C GLY A 184 10.44 -7.45 0.72
N PHE A 185 10.37 -6.13 0.75
CA PHE A 185 9.56 -5.36 -0.20
C PHE A 185 10.09 -5.46 -1.64
N LEU A 186 11.42 -5.45 -1.84
CA LEU A 186 12.08 -5.66 -3.14
C LEU A 186 11.88 -7.08 -3.70
N SER A 187 11.66 -8.08 -2.84
CA SER A 187 11.39 -9.44 -3.31
C SER A 187 10.03 -9.59 -4.01
N LEU A 188 9.05 -8.73 -3.69
CA LEU A 188 7.69 -8.80 -4.26
C LEU A 188 7.65 -8.56 -5.78
N PRO A 189 8.23 -7.48 -6.35
CA PRO A 189 8.27 -7.30 -7.80
C PRO A 189 9.09 -8.40 -8.49
N ALA A 190 10.15 -8.92 -7.86
CA ALA A 190 10.92 -10.04 -8.41
C ALA A 190 10.06 -11.32 -8.53
N VAL A 191 9.32 -11.67 -7.48
CA VAL A 191 8.40 -12.81 -7.50
C VAL A 191 7.28 -12.59 -8.53
N ALA A 192 6.72 -11.39 -8.60
CA ALA A 192 5.68 -11.06 -9.57
C ALA A 192 6.20 -11.16 -11.01
N PHE A 193 7.45 -10.76 -11.28
CA PHE A 193 8.06 -10.85 -12.61
C PHE A 193 8.27 -12.31 -13.03
N LEU A 194 8.75 -13.15 -12.12
CA LEU A 194 8.91 -14.59 -12.36
C LEU A 194 7.58 -15.31 -12.62
N LEU A 195 6.47 -14.76 -12.11
CA LEU A 195 5.12 -15.32 -12.21
C LEU A 195 4.21 -14.56 -13.19
N LYS A 196 4.75 -13.68 -14.06
CA LYS A 196 3.99 -12.76 -14.92
C LYS A 196 2.93 -13.45 -15.82
N GLY A 197 3.13 -14.72 -16.18
CA GLY A 197 2.18 -15.52 -16.97
C GLY A 197 1.32 -16.53 -16.19
N SER A 198 1.44 -16.56 -14.86
CA SER A 198 0.69 -17.46 -13.98
C SER A 198 -0.50 -16.77 -13.32
N SER A 199 -1.38 -17.52 -12.68
CA SER A 199 -2.49 -16.92 -11.93
C SER A 199 -1.99 -16.10 -10.73
N TRP A 200 -2.61 -14.93 -10.50
CA TRP A 200 -2.36 -14.08 -9.34
C TRP A 200 -2.46 -14.82 -8.00
N ARG A 201 -3.26 -15.89 -7.93
CA ARG A 201 -3.44 -16.74 -6.74
C ARG A 201 -2.12 -17.34 -6.26
N LEU A 202 -1.21 -17.66 -7.19
CA LEU A 202 0.09 -18.25 -6.90
C LEU A 202 1.00 -17.28 -6.11
N ILE A 203 0.91 -15.97 -6.37
CA ILE A 203 1.67 -14.94 -5.65
C ILE A 203 1.30 -14.94 -4.15
N TYR A 204 0.02 -15.15 -3.82
CA TYR A 204 -0.42 -15.25 -2.42
C TYR A 204 0.12 -16.52 -1.75
N LEU A 205 0.09 -17.65 -2.45
CA LEU A 205 0.63 -18.90 -1.92
C LEU A 205 2.14 -18.80 -1.64
N TRP A 206 2.90 -18.20 -2.57
CA TRP A 206 4.34 -17.97 -2.37
C TRP A 206 4.65 -17.06 -1.19
N THR A 207 3.86 -16.01 -0.97
CA THR A 207 4.08 -15.09 0.16
C THR A 207 3.70 -15.69 1.51
N CYS A 208 2.84 -16.73 1.54
CA CYS A 208 2.51 -17.45 2.77
C CYS A 208 3.68 -18.28 3.30
N VAL A 209 4.50 -18.89 2.42
CA VAL A 209 5.58 -19.80 2.83
C VAL A 209 6.63 -19.12 3.74
N PRO A 210 7.21 -17.96 3.38
CA PRO A 210 8.12 -17.24 4.28
C PRO A 210 7.47 -16.80 5.59
N SER A 211 6.18 -16.47 5.57
CA SER A 211 5.44 -16.03 6.76
C SER A 211 5.27 -17.16 7.79
N VAL A 212 4.91 -18.36 7.34
CA VAL A 212 4.83 -19.56 8.21
C VAL A 212 6.20 -19.91 8.75
N PHE A 213 7.22 -19.94 7.89
CA PHE A 213 8.59 -20.25 8.30
C PHE A 213 9.11 -19.26 9.36
N TYR A 214 8.84 -17.97 9.16
CA TYR A 214 9.16 -16.93 10.14
C TYR A 214 8.42 -17.15 11.46
N SER A 215 7.12 -17.45 11.42
CA SER A 215 6.31 -17.69 12.61
C SER A 215 6.82 -18.88 13.44
N LEU A 216 7.16 -19.99 12.76
CA LEU A 216 7.77 -21.17 13.41
C LEU A 216 9.13 -20.82 14.02
N SER A 217 9.97 -20.09 13.27
CA SER A 217 11.30 -19.67 13.74
C SER A 217 11.19 -18.80 14.98
N VAL A 218 10.28 -17.83 15.01
CA VAL A 218 10.02 -16.98 16.19
C VAL A 218 9.50 -17.82 17.36
N TYR A 219 8.58 -18.75 17.11
CA TYR A 219 8.01 -19.58 18.16
C TYR A 219 9.06 -20.44 18.87
N PHE A 220 9.98 -21.07 18.12
CA PHE A 220 10.97 -21.98 18.69
C PHE A 220 12.26 -21.29 19.16
N LEU A 221 12.78 -20.30 18.41
CA LEU A 221 14.11 -19.74 18.67
C LEU A 221 14.09 -18.52 19.58
N VAL A 222 12.99 -17.76 19.60
CA VAL A 222 12.93 -16.46 20.26
C VAL A 222 12.32 -16.59 21.66
N ARG A 223 12.90 -15.89 22.64
CA ARG A 223 12.35 -15.76 24.01
C ARG A 223 11.41 -14.57 24.10
N GLU A 224 10.51 -14.58 25.07
CA GLU A 224 9.62 -13.44 25.34
C GLU A 224 10.41 -12.25 25.91
N SER A 225 9.85 -11.05 25.83
CA SER A 225 10.50 -9.84 26.36
C SER A 225 10.73 -9.91 27.88
N PRO A 226 11.98 -9.72 28.37
CA PRO A 226 12.26 -9.65 29.80
C PRO A 226 11.47 -8.56 30.52
N ARG A 227 11.23 -7.43 29.85
CA ARG A 227 10.49 -6.30 30.44
C ARG A 227 9.02 -6.61 30.60
N TRP A 228 8.42 -7.29 29.62
CA TRP A 228 7.03 -7.73 29.74
C TRP A 228 6.86 -8.73 30.88
N LEU A 229 7.76 -9.72 30.96
CA LEU A 229 7.75 -10.75 32.00
C LEU A 229 7.91 -10.13 33.40
N PHE A 230 8.77 -9.12 33.52
CA PHE A 230 8.94 -8.34 34.76
C PHE A 230 7.65 -7.64 35.17
N ILE A 231 7.01 -6.89 34.25
CA ILE A 231 5.75 -6.17 34.52
C ILE A 231 4.61 -7.14 34.86
N LYS A 232 4.60 -8.33 34.26
CA LYS A 232 3.58 -9.36 34.50
C LYS A 232 3.83 -10.24 35.73
N GLY A 233 4.92 -10.01 36.47
CA GLY A 233 5.24 -10.80 37.67
C GLY A 233 5.62 -12.26 37.38
N ARG A 234 5.96 -12.62 36.14
CA ARG A 234 6.35 -13.99 35.75
C ARG A 234 7.82 -14.25 36.06
N GLN A 235 8.13 -14.45 37.35
CA GLN A 235 9.51 -14.47 37.84
C GLN A 235 10.37 -15.62 37.27
N GLU A 236 9.81 -16.83 37.14
CA GLU A 236 10.54 -17.99 36.62
C GLU A 236 10.92 -17.80 35.14
N GLU A 237 9.94 -17.49 34.29
CA GLU A 237 10.16 -17.21 32.86
C GLU A 237 11.14 -16.04 32.64
N PHE A 238 11.04 -15.00 33.50
CA PHE A 238 11.95 -13.86 33.51
C PHE A 238 13.39 -14.28 33.81
N ALA A 239 13.58 -15.11 34.86
CA ALA A 239 14.88 -15.64 35.27
C ALA A 239 15.57 -16.43 34.17
N GLU A 240 14.82 -17.35 33.54
CA GLU A 240 15.35 -18.17 32.47
C GLU A 240 15.72 -17.33 31.25
N THR A 241 14.86 -16.37 30.90
CA THR A 241 15.11 -15.47 29.77
C THR A 241 16.38 -14.65 30.01
N LEU A 242 16.54 -14.06 31.19
CA LEU A 242 17.76 -13.33 31.54
C LEU A 242 18.99 -14.24 31.54
N ARG A 243 18.90 -15.46 32.07
CA ARG A 243 20.01 -16.43 32.05
C ARG A 243 20.43 -16.79 30.63
N SER A 244 19.48 -16.88 29.71
CA SER A 244 19.75 -17.19 28.30
C SER A 244 20.46 -16.06 27.56
N ILE A 245 20.17 -14.80 27.92
CA ILE A 245 20.73 -13.60 27.27
C ILE A 245 22.03 -13.15 27.96
N ALA A 246 22.19 -13.42 29.25
CA ALA A 246 23.34 -12.99 30.03
C ALA A 246 24.65 -13.66 29.59
N ALA A 247 25.72 -12.84 29.58
CA ALA A 247 27.08 -13.31 29.34
C ALA A 247 27.47 -14.40 30.36
N PRO A 248 28.23 -15.43 29.96
CA PRO A 248 28.55 -16.57 30.83
C PRO A 248 29.10 -16.19 32.21
N ALA A 249 29.92 -15.13 32.26
CA ALA A 249 30.53 -14.62 33.49
C ALA A 249 29.54 -14.03 34.51
N ASN A 250 28.36 -13.57 34.07
CA ASN A 250 27.38 -12.90 34.93
C ASN A 250 26.19 -13.81 35.30
N ARG A 251 26.17 -15.08 34.87
CA ARG A 251 25.02 -15.99 35.08
C ARG A 251 24.84 -16.42 36.54
N SER A 252 25.94 -16.58 37.28
CA SER A 252 25.91 -17.03 38.68
C SER A 252 25.53 -15.91 39.65
N SER A 253 26.07 -14.69 39.46
CA SER A 253 25.79 -13.54 40.33
C SER A 253 24.35 -13.03 40.22
N LEU A 254 23.75 -13.09 39.03
CA LEU A 254 22.37 -12.65 38.78
C LEU A 254 21.32 -13.50 39.49
N THR A 255 21.64 -14.77 39.79
CA THR A 255 20.67 -15.73 40.34
C THR A 255 20.49 -15.57 41.86
N GLN A 256 21.50 -15.05 42.58
CA GLN A 256 21.43 -14.92 44.05
C GLN A 256 21.07 -13.52 44.55
N SER A 257 21.59 -12.45 43.94
CA SER A 257 21.37 -11.08 44.46
C SER A 257 20.09 -10.43 43.94
N PHE A 258 19.70 -10.69 42.70
CA PHE A 258 18.56 -10.02 42.05
C PHE A 258 17.22 -10.62 42.49
N PHE A 259 17.12 -11.93 42.71
CA PHE A 259 15.87 -12.60 43.10
C PHE A 259 15.51 -12.37 44.56
N GLY A 260 16.49 -12.26 45.46
CA GLY A 260 16.25 -11.94 46.88
C GLY A 260 15.74 -10.52 47.13
N GLN A 261 16.02 -9.58 46.22
CA GLN A 261 15.57 -8.18 46.27
C GLN A 261 14.24 -7.92 45.54
N CYS A 262 13.73 -8.88 44.76
CA CYS A 262 12.49 -8.72 43.98
C CYS A 262 11.20 -8.96 44.79
N THR A 263 11.30 -9.51 46.01
CA THR A 263 10.15 -9.82 46.88
C THR A 263 9.43 -8.59 47.45
N GLU A 264 9.99 -7.37 47.32
CA GLU A 264 9.36 -6.11 47.78
C GLU A 264 8.56 -5.36 46.70
N TRP A 265 8.42 -5.89 45.48
CA TRP A 265 7.93 -5.12 44.32
C TRP A 265 6.39 -5.07 44.13
N GLU A 266 5.61 -5.45 45.14
CA GLU A 266 4.19 -5.80 44.97
C GLU A 266 3.17 -4.63 44.86
N GLU A 267 3.54 -3.35 44.92
CA GLU A 267 2.52 -2.28 45.02
C GLU A 267 2.52 -1.18 43.94
N LYS A 268 3.32 -1.29 42.87
CA LYS A 268 3.45 -0.16 41.92
C LYS A 268 3.43 -0.53 40.44
N SER A 269 2.68 -1.56 40.03
CA SER A 269 2.28 -1.69 38.62
C SER A 269 1.08 -0.77 38.35
N GLN A 270 1.37 0.52 38.34
CA GLN A 270 0.41 1.58 38.08
C GLN A 270 -0.30 1.29 36.76
N GLU A 271 -1.61 1.05 36.86
CA GLU A 271 -2.59 0.84 35.80
C GLU A 271 -2.83 2.14 35.01
N THR A 272 -1.75 2.80 34.57
CA THR A 272 -1.78 4.12 33.95
C THR A 272 -0.82 4.16 32.77
N ASP A 273 -1.34 4.09 31.55
CA ASP A 273 -0.57 4.63 30.42
C ASP A 273 -1.46 5.13 29.27
N ILE A 274 -2.57 4.45 28.98
CA ILE A 274 -3.47 4.89 27.89
C ILE A 274 -4.52 5.88 28.39
N TYR A 275 -5.27 5.53 29.44
CA TYR A 275 -6.37 6.37 29.94
C TYR A 275 -5.87 7.69 30.57
N SER A 276 -4.71 7.65 31.25
CA SER A 276 -4.07 8.84 31.82
C SER A 276 -3.55 9.77 30.71
N ALA A 277 -2.89 9.24 29.68
CA ALA A 277 -2.39 10.04 28.56
C ALA A 277 -3.52 10.70 27.76
N VAL A 278 -4.60 9.94 27.45
CA VAL A 278 -5.79 10.48 26.77
C VAL A 278 -6.44 11.58 27.62
N LYS A 279 -6.56 11.37 28.93
CA LYS A 279 -7.06 12.39 29.86
C LYS A 279 -6.19 13.65 29.89
N ILE A 280 -4.86 13.52 29.79
CA ILE A 280 -3.94 14.66 29.72
C ILE A 280 -4.15 15.45 28.42
N PHE A 281 -4.34 14.77 27.28
CA PHE A 281 -4.61 15.44 26.00
C PHE A 281 -5.94 16.20 26.03
N LEU A 282 -7.01 15.57 26.54
CA LEU A 282 -8.32 16.20 26.61
C LEU A 282 -8.37 17.39 27.59
N ASN A 283 -7.58 17.34 28.68
CA ASN A 283 -7.54 18.42 29.66
C ASN A 283 -6.68 19.62 29.26
N LYS A 284 -5.78 19.46 28.27
CA LYS A 284 -4.86 20.53 27.86
C LYS A 284 -5.15 20.92 26.41
N GLU A 285 -5.89 22.01 26.23
CA GLU A 285 -6.30 22.50 24.90
C GLU A 285 -5.14 22.68 23.92
N TRP A 286 -4.00 23.20 24.38
CA TRP A 286 -2.80 23.36 23.53
C TRP A 286 -2.25 22.02 23.01
N ALA A 287 -2.31 20.96 23.83
CA ALA A 287 -1.80 19.65 23.46
C ALA A 287 -2.76 18.96 22.50
N PHE A 288 -4.07 19.09 22.74
CA PHE A 288 -5.11 18.61 21.85
C PHE A 288 -5.06 19.29 20.48
N GLN A 289 -4.98 20.62 20.43
CA GLN A 289 -4.90 21.38 19.17
C GLN A 289 -3.68 20.98 18.34
N ARG A 290 -2.50 20.85 18.97
CA ARG A 290 -1.29 20.39 18.29
C ARG A 290 -1.43 18.96 17.79
N LEU A 291 -1.99 18.07 18.60
CA LEU A 291 -2.21 16.68 18.21
C LEU A 291 -3.16 16.59 17.01
N MET A 292 -4.27 17.32 17.03
CA MET A 292 -5.21 17.38 15.93
C MET A 292 -4.58 17.95 14.66
N ALA A 293 -3.79 19.03 14.76
CA ALA A 293 -3.08 19.58 13.61
C ALA A 293 -2.12 18.57 12.97
N VAL A 294 -1.31 17.86 13.78
CA VAL A 294 -0.40 16.83 13.29
C VAL A 294 -1.16 15.62 12.74
N MET A 295 -2.31 15.25 13.29
CA MET A 295 -3.16 14.19 12.76
C MET A 295 -3.78 14.57 11.41
N VAL A 296 -4.20 15.82 11.20
CA VAL A 296 -4.72 16.30 9.90
C VAL A 296 -3.61 16.28 8.84
N VAL A 297 -2.43 16.77 9.18
CA VAL A 297 -1.25 16.70 8.30
C VAL A 297 -0.88 15.25 8.02
N GLY A 298 -0.85 14.40 9.04
CA GLY A 298 -0.57 12.97 8.93
C GLY A 298 -1.59 12.24 8.05
N PHE A 299 -2.87 12.58 8.15
CA PHE A 299 -3.91 12.05 7.27
C PHE A 299 -3.65 12.40 5.80
N GLY A 300 -3.31 13.66 5.51
CA GLY A 300 -2.97 14.11 4.16
C GLY A 300 -1.72 13.41 3.60
N ILE A 301 -0.65 13.32 4.41
CA ILE A 301 0.57 12.58 4.03
C ILE A 301 0.25 11.11 3.77
N GLY A 302 -0.56 10.48 4.62
CA GLY A 302 -0.95 9.09 4.47
C GLY A 302 -1.77 8.83 3.21
N LEU A 303 -2.67 9.74 2.87
CA LEU A 303 -3.48 9.68 1.65
C LEU A 303 -2.60 9.70 0.39
N VAL A 304 -1.57 10.56 0.37
CA VAL A 304 -0.60 10.64 -0.73
C VAL A 304 0.32 9.43 -0.76
N TYR A 305 0.95 9.12 0.37
CA TYR A 305 1.94 8.05 0.49
C TYR A 305 1.37 6.66 0.16
N TYR A 306 0.17 6.34 0.66
CA TYR A 306 -0.48 5.06 0.35
C TYR A 306 -1.19 5.06 -1.01
N GLY A 307 -1.48 6.23 -1.59
CA GLY A 307 -2.12 6.38 -2.89
C GLY A 307 -1.18 6.19 -4.07
N MET A 308 0.00 6.78 -3.98
CA MET A 308 1.01 6.71 -5.03
C MET A 308 1.31 5.27 -5.50
N PRO A 309 1.52 4.27 -4.62
CA PRO A 309 1.72 2.88 -5.05
C PRO A 309 0.54 2.27 -5.80
N LEU A 310 -0.69 2.71 -5.51
CA LEU A 310 -1.90 2.23 -6.16
C LEU A 310 -2.10 2.88 -7.53
N GLY A 311 -1.54 4.08 -7.73
CA GLY A 311 -1.51 4.80 -9.00
C GLY A 311 -0.46 4.28 -10.01
N LEU A 312 0.49 3.44 -9.58
CA LEU A 312 1.63 3.02 -10.41
C LEU A 312 1.29 2.31 -11.72
N GLY A 313 0.05 1.82 -11.89
CA GLY A 313 -0.40 1.21 -13.15
C GLY A 313 -0.64 2.20 -14.29
N ASN A 314 -0.63 3.51 -14.01
CA ASN A 314 -0.93 4.58 -14.96
C ASN A 314 0.33 5.35 -15.39
N LEU A 315 1.47 5.04 -14.79
CA LEU A 315 2.77 5.62 -15.10
C LEU A 315 3.31 5.06 -16.42
N SER A 316 4.06 5.88 -17.15
CA SER A 316 4.78 5.47 -18.37
C SER A 316 5.91 4.46 -18.11
N PHE A 317 6.18 4.12 -16.84
CA PHE A 317 7.20 3.17 -16.41
C PHE A 317 6.63 1.75 -16.28
N ASP A 318 7.47 0.75 -16.50
CA ASP A 318 7.12 -0.65 -16.20
C ASP A 318 6.75 -0.80 -14.71
N LEU A 319 5.61 -1.43 -14.42
CA LEU A 319 5.04 -1.57 -13.08
C LEU A 319 6.06 -2.11 -12.05
N TYR A 320 6.94 -3.01 -12.50
CA TYR A 320 7.99 -3.61 -11.68
C TYR A 320 9.07 -2.61 -11.27
N LEU A 321 9.45 -1.69 -12.16
CA LEU A 321 10.45 -0.66 -11.89
C LEU A 321 9.89 0.35 -10.87
N SER A 322 8.64 0.76 -11.05
CA SER A 322 7.94 1.66 -10.14
C SER A 322 7.86 1.11 -8.71
N VAL A 323 7.53 -0.18 -8.54
CA VAL A 323 7.51 -0.83 -7.22
C VAL A 323 8.92 -0.94 -6.63
N THR A 324 9.94 -1.16 -7.47
CA THR A 324 11.34 -1.20 -7.04
C THR A 324 11.83 0.16 -6.54
N LEU A 325 11.46 1.25 -7.24
CA LEU A 325 11.76 2.62 -6.82
C LEU A 325 11.04 2.98 -5.52
N ASN A 326 9.80 2.51 -5.33
CA ASN A 326 9.08 2.64 -4.05
C ASN A 326 9.83 1.96 -2.91
N ALA A 327 10.27 0.72 -3.12
CA ALA A 327 11.09 0.01 -2.15
C ALA A 327 12.37 0.77 -1.78
N ALA A 328 13.03 1.36 -2.78
CA ALA A 328 14.25 2.13 -2.60
C ALA A 328 13.98 3.44 -1.84
N GLY A 329 12.89 4.16 -2.15
CA GLY A 329 12.50 5.39 -1.46
C GLY A 329 12.10 5.18 0.00
N LEU A 330 11.71 3.96 0.37
CA LEU A 330 11.51 3.53 1.76
C LEU A 330 12.82 3.26 2.52
N GLY A 331 13.94 3.12 1.81
CA GLY A 331 15.25 3.13 2.44
C GLY A 331 15.51 4.53 3.02
N PHE A 332 16.02 4.60 4.26
CA PHE A 332 16.39 5.78 5.05
C PHE A 332 16.31 7.15 4.35
N ILE A 333 15.88 8.20 5.07
CA ILE A 333 15.87 9.61 4.61
C ILE A 333 17.11 10.03 3.77
N LYS A 334 18.31 9.53 4.09
CA LYS A 334 19.51 9.79 3.27
C LYS A 334 19.44 9.18 1.86
N TRP A 335 18.93 7.96 1.75
CA TRP A 335 18.70 7.27 0.48
C TRP A 335 17.54 7.88 -0.30
N SER A 336 16.43 8.25 0.37
CA SER A 336 15.32 8.96 -0.29
C SER A 336 15.76 10.32 -0.86
N LEU A 337 16.56 11.09 -0.10
CA LEU A 337 17.12 12.36 -0.56
C LEU A 337 18.16 12.17 -1.67
N GLN A 338 19.07 11.19 -1.55
CA GLN A 338 20.08 10.89 -2.57
C GLN A 338 19.43 10.42 -3.88
N CYS A 339 18.44 9.52 -3.82
CA CYS A 339 17.68 9.09 -4.99
C CYS A 339 16.87 10.24 -5.60
N GLY A 340 16.27 11.11 -4.79
CA GLY A 340 15.59 12.31 -5.26
C GLY A 340 16.52 13.25 -6.04
N MET A 341 17.79 13.39 -5.62
CA MET A 341 18.78 14.17 -6.37
C MET A 341 19.21 13.48 -7.68
N CYS A 342 19.39 12.16 -7.68
CA CYS A 342 19.72 11.40 -8.89
C CYS A 342 18.60 11.42 -9.95
N VAL A 343 17.32 11.52 -9.53
CA VAL A 343 16.18 11.70 -10.45
C VAL A 343 16.24 13.05 -11.18
N GLY A 344 16.93 14.04 -10.60
CA GLY A 344 17.22 15.32 -11.24
C GLY A 344 17.98 15.19 -12.56
N GLU A 345 18.60 14.05 -12.86
CA GLU A 345 19.38 13.82 -14.10
C GLU A 345 18.62 13.04 -15.19
N MET A 346 17.39 12.57 -14.94
CA MET A 346 16.63 11.83 -15.97
C MET A 346 15.99 12.75 -17.02
N GLU A 347 15.84 12.25 -18.24
CA GLU A 347 15.22 12.96 -19.38
C GLU A 347 13.68 12.76 -19.37
N GLY A 348 12.90 13.85 -19.35
CA GLY A 348 11.43 13.84 -19.38
C GLY A 348 10.77 14.55 -18.18
N ASP A 349 10.21 15.75 -18.39
CA ASP A 349 9.75 16.64 -17.30
C ASP A 349 8.58 16.09 -16.48
N ALA A 350 7.66 15.33 -17.08
CA ALA A 350 6.52 14.74 -16.38
C ALA A 350 6.95 13.60 -15.43
N ASN A 351 7.74 12.66 -15.94
CA ASN A 351 8.21 11.50 -15.18
C ASN A 351 9.11 11.91 -13.99
N ARG A 352 9.91 12.97 -14.16
CA ARG A 352 10.74 13.55 -13.08
C ARG A 352 9.90 14.14 -11.96
N LEU A 353 8.83 14.86 -12.31
CA LEU A 353 7.95 15.50 -11.33
C LEU A 353 7.21 14.45 -10.47
N GLU A 354 6.78 13.35 -11.08
CA GLU A 354 6.10 12.25 -10.38
C GLU A 354 7.05 11.51 -9.43
N LEU A 355 8.27 11.18 -9.87
CA LEU A 355 9.28 10.55 -9.02
C LEU A 355 9.71 11.49 -7.87
N LEU A 356 9.88 12.79 -8.13
CA LEU A 356 10.20 13.76 -7.09
C LEU A 356 9.07 13.85 -6.05
N SER A 357 7.82 13.89 -6.52
CA SER A 357 6.63 13.85 -5.65
C SER A 357 6.64 12.59 -4.80
N PHE A 358 6.98 11.44 -5.39
CA PHE A 358 7.08 10.15 -4.71
C PHE A 358 8.12 10.15 -3.57
N PHE A 359 9.36 10.57 -3.83
CA PHE A 359 10.41 10.64 -2.79
C PHE A 359 10.10 11.69 -1.72
N SER A 360 9.44 12.79 -2.10
CA SER A 360 9.00 13.80 -1.15
C SER A 360 7.93 13.27 -0.19
N ALA A 361 6.97 12.47 -0.67
CA ALA A 361 5.93 11.86 0.15
C ALA A 361 6.51 10.85 1.16
N CYS A 362 7.49 10.04 0.73
CA CYS A 362 8.22 9.13 1.62
C CYS A 362 8.98 9.90 2.71
N THR A 363 9.68 10.98 2.32
CA THR A 363 10.42 11.81 3.27
C THR A 363 9.48 12.53 4.25
N ALA A 364 8.35 13.04 3.78
CA ALA A 364 7.33 13.66 4.63
C ALA A 364 6.75 12.69 5.66
N PHE A 365 6.53 11.43 5.26
CA PHE A 365 6.09 10.35 6.16
C PHE A 365 7.08 10.10 7.31
N ASP A 366 8.38 10.04 7.02
CA ASP A 366 9.40 9.84 8.05
C ASP A 366 9.54 11.08 8.95
N VAL A 367 9.56 12.27 8.35
CA VAL A 367 9.71 13.55 9.07
C VAL A 367 8.54 13.80 10.01
N VAL A 368 7.30 13.51 9.63
CA VAL A 368 6.14 13.74 10.52
C VAL A 368 6.19 12.84 11.75
N LEU A 369 6.69 11.61 11.63
CA LEU A 369 6.86 10.70 12.76
C LEU A 369 7.98 11.16 13.71
N ILE A 370 9.12 11.61 13.17
CA ILE A 370 10.22 12.18 13.96
C ILE A 370 9.77 13.46 14.66
N TYR A 371 9.09 14.35 13.93
CA TYR A 371 8.55 15.59 14.50
C TYR A 371 7.58 15.32 15.65
N THR A 372 6.70 14.33 15.50
CA THR A 372 5.78 13.93 16.57
C THR A 372 6.52 13.42 17.81
N LEU A 373 7.62 12.69 17.65
CA LEU A 373 8.45 12.22 18.76
C LEU A 373 9.07 13.39 19.54
N GLU A 374 9.54 14.42 18.86
CA GLU A 374 10.16 15.59 19.50
C GLU A 374 9.13 16.59 20.07
N LEU A 375 7.95 16.69 19.47
CA LEU A 375 6.91 17.63 19.86
C LEU A 375 6.29 17.31 21.24
N PHE A 376 6.17 16.01 21.57
CA PHE A 376 5.50 15.56 22.79
C PHE A 376 6.48 15.07 23.86
N PRO A 377 6.22 15.39 25.15
CA PRO A 377 7.04 14.92 26.25
C PRO A 377 6.92 13.40 26.43
N THR A 378 7.95 12.79 27.02
CA THR A 378 8.11 11.32 27.12
C THR A 378 6.91 10.60 27.73
N CYS A 379 6.16 11.23 28.63
CA CYS A 379 4.98 10.66 29.30
C CYS A 379 3.78 10.44 28.37
N VAL A 380 3.65 11.19 27.27
CA VAL A 380 2.52 11.06 26.33
C VAL A 380 2.96 10.79 24.89
N ARG A 381 4.28 10.79 24.65
CA ARG A 381 4.92 10.61 23.35
C ARG A 381 4.45 9.36 22.62
N ASN A 382 4.45 8.20 23.30
CA ASN A 382 4.07 6.93 22.67
C ASN A 382 2.60 6.94 22.21
N SER A 383 1.71 7.49 23.03
CA SER A 383 0.29 7.63 22.72
C SER A 383 0.06 8.60 21.55
N ALA A 384 0.74 9.76 21.54
CA ALA A 384 0.67 10.72 20.43
C ALA A 384 1.14 10.11 19.11
N VAL A 385 2.31 9.44 19.11
CA VAL A 385 2.85 8.78 17.90
C VAL A 385 1.92 7.70 17.39
N SER A 386 1.30 6.91 18.28
CA SER A 386 0.29 5.93 17.91
C SER A 386 -0.92 6.58 17.22
N MET A 387 -1.45 7.67 17.78
CA MET A 387 -2.60 8.40 17.21
C MET A 387 -2.28 9.01 15.84
N VAL A 388 -1.09 9.61 15.68
CA VAL A 388 -0.63 10.15 14.39
C VAL A 388 -0.45 9.03 13.36
N ARG A 389 0.09 7.88 13.76
CA ARG A 389 0.19 6.69 12.90
C ARG A 389 -1.17 6.17 12.45
N GLN A 390 -2.17 6.18 13.33
CA GLN A 390 -3.55 5.82 12.95
C GLN A 390 -4.14 6.83 11.96
N ALA A 391 -3.87 8.12 12.12
CA ALA A 391 -4.31 9.14 11.15
C ALA A 391 -3.67 8.93 9.76
N LEU A 392 -2.39 8.58 9.70
CA LEU A 392 -1.71 8.19 8.45
C LEU A 392 -2.39 6.99 7.77
N VAL A 393 -2.68 5.93 8.53
CA VAL A 393 -3.35 4.73 8.00
C VAL A 393 -4.79 5.04 7.55
N LEU A 394 -5.47 5.97 8.24
CA LEU A 394 -6.81 6.42 7.85
C LEU A 394 -6.80 7.09 6.47
N GLY A 395 -5.75 7.85 6.13
CA GLY A 395 -5.54 8.35 4.77
C GLY A 395 -5.47 7.24 3.73
N GLY A 396 -4.82 6.12 4.07
CA GLY A 396 -4.75 4.91 3.24
C GLY A 396 -6.11 4.23 3.00
N VAL A 397 -7.09 4.39 3.89
CA VAL A 397 -8.45 3.83 3.68
C VAL A 397 -9.15 4.51 2.50
N PHE A 398 -9.02 5.83 2.38
CA PHE A 398 -9.69 6.60 1.32
C PHE A 398 -8.90 6.64 0.01
N SER A 399 -7.59 6.47 0.11
CA SER A 399 -6.69 6.62 -1.03
C SER A 399 -7.04 5.73 -2.25
N PRO A 400 -7.33 4.41 -2.11
CA PRO A 400 -7.69 3.55 -3.25
C PRO A 400 -8.93 4.02 -4.01
N VAL A 401 -9.95 4.53 -3.30
CA VAL A 401 -11.19 5.01 -3.90
C VAL A 401 -10.94 6.32 -4.65
N LEU A 402 -10.10 7.20 -4.09
CA LEU A 402 -9.72 8.45 -4.74
C LEU A 402 -8.89 8.21 -6.01
N VAL A 403 -7.91 7.31 -5.94
CA VAL A 403 -7.12 6.89 -7.11
C VAL A 403 -8.01 6.31 -8.20
N ALA A 404 -8.92 5.40 -7.84
CA ALA A 404 -9.84 4.81 -8.79
C ALA A 404 -10.85 5.83 -9.37
N ALA A 405 -11.21 6.87 -8.63
CA ALA A 405 -12.04 7.97 -9.13
C ALA A 405 -11.26 8.89 -10.07
N GLY A 406 -10.01 9.20 -9.74
CA GLY A 406 -9.10 10.00 -10.57
C GLY A 406 -8.91 9.43 -11.96
N ARG A 407 -8.79 8.10 -12.09
CA ARG A 407 -8.65 7.40 -13.37
C ARG A 407 -9.80 7.62 -14.36
N LYS A 408 -11.03 7.84 -13.87
CA LYS A 408 -12.19 8.06 -14.76
C LYS A 408 -12.33 9.50 -15.23
N ASN A 409 -11.78 10.47 -14.49
CA ASN A 409 -12.08 11.90 -14.69
C ASN A 409 -10.91 12.72 -15.25
N GLY A 410 -9.73 12.13 -15.48
CA GLY A 410 -8.59 12.83 -16.11
C GLY A 410 -8.06 14.06 -15.34
N CYS A 411 -8.39 14.22 -14.05
CA CYS A 411 -7.99 15.38 -13.27
C CYS A 411 -6.49 15.34 -12.95
N CYS A 412 -5.69 16.28 -13.49
CA CYS A 412 -4.24 16.39 -13.28
C CYS A 412 -3.79 16.35 -11.80
N LEU A 413 -4.56 16.89 -10.86
CA LEU A 413 -4.19 16.85 -9.43
C LEU A 413 -4.35 15.45 -8.81
N MET A 414 -5.23 14.62 -9.37
CA MET A 414 -5.36 13.19 -9.03
C MET A 414 -4.50 12.29 -9.94
N ALA A 415 -4.03 12.78 -11.10
CA ALA A 415 -3.08 12.07 -11.94
C ALA A 415 -1.71 11.94 -11.26
N CYS A 416 -1.28 12.95 -10.47
CA CYS A 416 -0.10 12.80 -9.60
C CYS A 416 -0.27 11.76 -8.47
N LEU A 417 -1.49 11.26 -8.24
CA LEU A 417 -1.80 10.24 -7.24
C LEU A 417 -2.19 8.88 -7.84
N GLY A 418 -2.49 8.77 -9.14
CA GLY A 418 -3.31 7.68 -9.69
C GLY A 418 -2.90 7.05 -11.01
#